data_AF-A0A2V7QAZ1-F1
#
_entry.id   AF-A0A2V7QAZ1-F1
#
_cell.length_a   1.000
_cell.length_b   1.000
_cell.length_c   1.000
_cell.angle_alpha   90.00
_cell.angle_beta   90.00
_cell.angle_gamma   90.00
#
_symmetry.space_group_name_H-M   'P 1'
#
loop_
_entity.id
_entity.type
_entity.pdbx_description
1 polymer ?
#
loop_
_entity_poly.entity_id
_entity_poly.type
_entity_poly.pdbx_seq_one_letter_code
_entity_poly.pdbx_strand_id
1 'polypeptide(L)'
;VIEPIGFGFMRSLERYAETRRRYPGAPLFMGVGNITELTAADTTGVNALLVAVCQELGVRAVLTTEVIPWARGAVREIDIARRLMYHAVTHKALPKGVDDRLVTVKDPAILAYADAELRELQRAVTDPNFRIFTDQDTITVFNNERFVRGTDIQEIFAQLGVDEASHAFYLGRELMKAKLAITLGKTYRQEGALQWGYLTPPDDRGPERVKLTQRSARSRARAGRAKGRR
;
A
#
# COMPACT_ATOMS: atom_id res chain seq x y z
N VAL A 1 -20.29 26.37 4.94
CA VAL A 1 -19.75 25.06 5.39
C VAL A 1 -20.66 23.97 4.82
N ILE A 2 -20.11 22.82 4.44
CA ILE A 2 -20.95 21.68 3.99
C ILE A 2 -21.56 20.97 5.20
N GLU A 3 -22.80 20.52 5.07
CA GLU A 3 -23.52 19.84 6.16
C GLU A 3 -23.27 18.33 6.14
N PRO A 4 -23.38 17.63 7.30
CA PRO A 4 -23.20 16.18 7.35
C PRO A 4 -24.18 15.41 6.46
N ILE A 5 -23.79 14.19 6.07
CA ILE A 5 -24.67 13.25 5.35
C ILE A 5 -25.88 12.94 6.23
N GLY A 6 -27.09 12.99 5.65
CA GLY A 6 -28.35 12.83 6.38
C GLY A 6 -28.94 14.12 6.97
N PHE A 7 -28.17 15.21 7.05
CA PHE A 7 -28.63 16.48 7.64
C PHE A 7 -28.85 17.60 6.62
N GLY A 8 -28.51 17.37 5.36
CA GLY A 8 -28.63 18.40 4.31
C GLY A 8 -27.40 18.52 3.42
N PHE A 9 -26.47 17.57 3.46
CA PHE A 9 -25.25 17.55 2.65
C PHE A 9 -25.45 18.04 1.21
N MET A 10 -26.34 17.41 0.43
CA MET A 10 -26.54 17.81 -0.98
C MET A 10 -27.08 19.24 -1.11
N ARG A 11 -28.08 19.62 -0.29
CA ARG A 11 -28.59 21.00 -0.27
C ARG A 11 -27.50 22.00 0.07
N SER A 12 -26.54 21.63 0.93
CA SER A 12 -25.40 22.49 1.25
C SER A 12 -24.46 22.71 0.06
N LEU A 13 -24.25 21.70 -0.78
CA LEU A 13 -23.50 21.83 -2.04
C LEU A 13 -24.25 22.69 -3.05
N GLU A 14 -25.57 22.51 -3.19
CA GLU A 14 -26.41 23.34 -4.06
C GLU A 14 -26.32 24.82 -3.69
N ARG A 15 -26.32 25.14 -2.38
CA ARG A 15 -26.14 26.53 -1.92
C ARG A 15 -24.79 27.11 -2.34
N TYR A 16 -23.71 26.32 -2.33
CA TYR A 16 -22.42 26.77 -2.84
C TYR A 16 -22.46 27.02 -4.36
N ALA A 17 -23.06 26.10 -5.13
CA ALA A 17 -23.21 26.24 -6.57
C ALA A 17 -24.07 27.47 -6.94
N GLU A 18 -25.18 27.67 -6.24
CA GLU A 18 -26.06 28.83 -6.43
C GLU A 18 -25.35 30.13 -6.07
N THR A 19 -24.59 30.15 -4.97
CA THR A 19 -23.79 31.31 -4.57
C THR A 19 -22.75 31.65 -5.64
N ARG A 20 -22.06 30.66 -6.21
CA ARG A 20 -21.11 30.88 -7.32
C ARG A 20 -21.82 31.45 -8.56
N ARG A 21 -22.99 30.95 -8.93
CA ARG A 21 -23.76 31.47 -10.07
C ARG A 21 -24.17 32.92 -9.87
N ARG A 22 -24.68 33.27 -8.67
CA ARG A 22 -25.12 34.63 -8.33
C ARG A 22 -23.96 35.61 -8.18
N TYR A 23 -22.82 35.14 -7.70
CA TYR A 23 -21.65 35.97 -7.42
C TYR A 23 -20.37 35.37 -8.02
N PRO A 24 -20.19 35.44 -9.36
CA PRO A 24 -19.08 34.77 -10.05
C PRO A 24 -17.69 35.22 -9.60
N GLY A 25 -17.53 36.47 -9.15
CA GLY A 25 -16.26 37.02 -8.67
C GLY A 25 -16.00 36.86 -7.17
N ALA A 26 -16.98 36.40 -6.39
CA ALA A 26 -16.82 36.32 -4.94
C ALA A 26 -15.79 35.25 -4.54
N PRO A 27 -14.85 35.56 -3.64
CA PRO A 27 -14.03 34.54 -2.99
C PRO A 27 -14.93 33.59 -2.18
N LEU A 28 -14.79 32.28 -2.41
CA LEU A 28 -15.55 31.27 -1.68
C LEU A 28 -14.63 30.49 -0.75
N PHE A 29 -15.19 30.21 0.43
CA PHE A 29 -14.58 29.42 1.49
C PHE A 29 -15.48 28.23 1.83
N MET A 30 -14.92 27.03 1.89
CA MET A 30 -15.65 25.80 2.18
C MET A 30 -15.06 25.03 3.35
N GLY A 31 -15.83 24.90 4.43
CA GLY A 31 -15.51 23.93 5.48
C GLY A 31 -15.96 22.54 5.05
N VAL A 32 -15.04 21.58 5.05
CA VAL A 32 -15.25 20.19 4.59
C VAL A 32 -15.22 19.14 5.71
N GLY A 33 -14.74 19.53 6.90
CA GLY A 33 -14.54 18.65 8.05
C GLY A 33 -15.77 17.82 8.44
N ASN A 34 -16.97 18.39 8.36
CA ASN A 34 -18.22 17.70 8.68
C ASN A 34 -18.43 16.38 7.89
N ILE A 35 -17.86 16.25 6.70
CA ILE A 35 -17.98 15.02 5.91
C ILE A 35 -16.87 14.04 6.24
N THR A 36 -15.62 14.50 6.30
CA THR A 36 -14.49 13.63 6.63
C THR A 36 -14.55 13.11 8.08
N GLU A 37 -15.14 13.89 8.98
CA GLU A 37 -15.20 13.56 10.41
C GLU A 37 -16.43 12.72 10.78
N LEU A 38 -17.54 12.87 10.06
CA LEU A 38 -18.82 12.22 10.40
C LEU A 38 -19.25 11.17 9.36
N THR A 39 -18.33 10.71 8.53
CA THR A 39 -18.54 9.60 7.60
C THR A 39 -17.53 8.50 7.90
N ALA A 40 -18.02 7.27 8.13
CA ALA A 40 -17.17 6.10 8.32
C ALA A 40 -16.59 5.62 6.98
N ALA A 41 -15.66 6.39 6.41
CA ALA A 41 -14.95 6.10 5.17
C ALA A 41 -13.54 6.71 5.21
N ASP A 42 -12.60 6.11 4.48
CA ASP A 42 -11.24 6.63 4.38
C ASP A 42 -11.22 8.04 3.78
N THR A 43 -10.55 8.96 4.47
CA THR A 43 -10.59 10.38 4.14
C THR A 43 -9.91 10.73 2.83
N THR A 44 -8.99 9.89 2.32
CA THR A 44 -8.29 10.15 1.05
C THR A 44 -9.23 10.27 -0.13
N GLY A 45 -10.19 9.34 -0.27
CA GLY A 45 -11.19 9.35 -1.35
C GLY A 45 -12.24 10.43 -1.15
N VAL A 46 -12.66 10.65 0.10
CA VAL A 46 -13.63 11.69 0.47
C VAL A 46 -13.06 13.08 0.17
N ASN A 47 -11.83 13.37 0.61
CA ASN A 47 -11.13 14.61 0.35
C ASN A 47 -10.90 14.83 -1.14
N ALA A 48 -10.54 13.80 -1.90
CA ALA A 48 -10.38 13.90 -3.35
C ALA A 48 -11.66 14.44 -4.02
N LEU A 49 -12.83 13.88 -3.68
CA LEU A 49 -14.11 14.29 -4.24
C LEU A 49 -14.54 15.69 -3.77
N LEU A 50 -14.42 15.99 -2.48
CA LEU A 50 -14.78 17.31 -1.94
C LEU A 50 -13.91 18.42 -2.53
N VAL A 51 -12.63 18.15 -2.74
CA VAL A 51 -11.71 19.10 -3.37
C VAL A 51 -11.98 19.23 -4.87
N ALA A 52 -12.44 18.18 -5.56
CA ALA A 52 -12.91 18.30 -6.94
C ALA A 52 -14.10 19.28 -7.03
N VAL A 53 -15.09 19.14 -6.14
CA VAL A 53 -16.22 20.09 -6.05
C VAL A 53 -15.74 21.50 -5.74
N CYS A 54 -14.80 21.67 -4.80
CA CYS A 54 -14.20 22.97 -4.50
C CYS A 54 -13.54 23.59 -5.74
N GLN A 55 -12.77 22.80 -6.48
CA GLN A 55 -12.04 23.26 -7.65
C GLN A 55 -12.98 23.68 -8.78
N GLU A 56 -14.02 22.90 -9.08
CA GLU A 56 -15.03 23.22 -10.08
C GLU A 56 -15.85 24.47 -9.71
N LEU A 57 -16.16 24.66 -8.43
CA LEU A 57 -16.86 25.84 -7.92
C LEU A 57 -15.94 27.05 -7.71
N GLY A 58 -14.63 26.93 -7.99
CA GLY A 58 -13.66 27.99 -7.79
C GLY A 58 -13.49 28.43 -6.33
N VAL A 59 -13.73 27.53 -5.37
CA VAL A 59 -13.41 27.75 -3.95
C VAL A 59 -11.90 27.93 -3.80
N ARG A 60 -11.47 28.96 -3.06
CA ARG A 60 -10.05 29.33 -2.92
C ARG A 60 -9.48 29.07 -1.53
N ALA A 61 -10.34 28.76 -0.57
CA ALA A 61 -9.93 28.41 0.78
C ALA A 61 -10.82 27.27 1.32
N VAL A 62 -10.17 26.25 1.89
CA VAL A 62 -10.82 25.07 2.47
C VAL A 62 -10.50 25.03 3.96
N LEU A 63 -11.53 24.83 4.79
CA LEU A 63 -11.37 24.58 6.22
C LEU A 63 -11.55 23.11 6.52
N THR A 64 -10.55 22.55 7.16
CA THR A 64 -10.47 21.15 7.57
C THR A 64 -9.76 21.04 8.91
N THR A 65 -9.89 19.90 9.58
CA THR A 65 -9.21 19.61 10.84
C THR A 65 -8.65 18.18 10.84
N GLU A 66 -7.79 17.86 11.82
CA GLU A 66 -7.26 16.51 12.04
C GLU A 66 -7.55 16.06 13.49
N VAL A 67 -8.75 16.35 14.01
CA VAL A 67 -9.06 16.16 15.44
C VAL A 67 -9.46 14.74 15.84
N ILE A 68 -9.81 13.89 14.87
CA ILE A 68 -10.19 12.48 15.11
C ILE A 68 -9.19 11.52 14.46
N PRO A 69 -9.07 10.27 14.96
CA PRO A 69 -8.02 9.34 14.51
C PRO A 69 -8.00 9.06 13.00
N TRP A 70 -9.17 8.85 12.37
CA TRP A 70 -9.25 8.54 10.94
C TRP A 70 -9.15 9.77 10.02
N ALA A 71 -9.19 10.98 10.58
CA ALA A 71 -8.93 12.23 9.84
C ALA A 71 -7.47 12.69 9.95
N ARG A 72 -6.61 11.91 10.60
CA ARG A 72 -5.18 12.21 10.70
C ARG A 72 -4.56 12.28 9.30
N GLY A 73 -3.92 13.41 8.99
CA GLY A 73 -3.35 13.65 7.66
C GLY A 73 -4.30 14.31 6.66
N ALA A 74 -5.54 14.62 7.02
CA ALA A 74 -6.51 15.28 6.14
C ALA A 74 -5.98 16.59 5.51
N VAL A 75 -5.12 17.34 6.21
CA VAL A 75 -4.50 18.55 5.64
C VAL A 75 -3.53 18.19 4.51
N ARG A 76 -2.71 17.15 4.69
CA ARG A 76 -1.79 16.65 3.64
C ARG A 76 -2.58 16.06 2.47
N GLU A 77 -3.66 15.34 2.74
CA GLU A 77 -4.55 14.80 1.71
C GLU A 77 -5.16 15.92 0.88
N ILE A 78 -5.67 16.99 1.50
CA ILE A 78 -6.21 18.16 0.80
C ILE A 78 -5.11 18.89 0.00
N ASP A 79 -3.88 18.98 0.51
CA ASP A 79 -2.76 19.58 -0.22
C ASP A 79 -2.41 18.79 -1.50
N ILE A 80 -2.52 17.48 -1.48
CA ILE A 80 -2.31 16.63 -2.65
C ILE A 80 -3.52 16.75 -3.59
N ALA A 81 -4.74 16.60 -3.06
CA ALA A 81 -5.98 16.66 -3.81
C ALA A 81 -6.13 18.00 -4.56
N ARG A 82 -5.81 19.14 -3.93
CA ARG A 82 -5.94 20.45 -4.59
C ARG A 82 -5.05 20.59 -5.82
N ARG A 83 -3.85 19.97 -5.81
CA ARG A 83 -2.93 20.00 -6.95
C ARG A 83 -3.43 19.09 -8.06
N LEU A 84 -3.86 17.88 -7.69
CA LEU A 84 -4.42 16.91 -8.63
C LEU A 84 -5.68 17.43 -9.31
N MET A 85 -6.63 17.96 -8.55
CA MET A 85 -7.88 18.48 -9.09
C MET A 85 -7.67 19.79 -9.87
N TYR A 86 -6.75 20.66 -9.44
CA TYR A 86 -6.36 21.83 -10.23
C TYR A 86 -5.83 21.42 -11.60
N HIS A 87 -4.96 20.42 -11.67
CA HIS A 87 -4.47 19.89 -12.94
C HIS A 87 -5.63 19.35 -13.80
N ALA A 88 -6.48 18.49 -13.23
CA ALA A 88 -7.60 17.86 -13.94
C ALA A 88 -8.58 18.89 -14.52
N VAL A 89 -9.03 19.85 -13.71
CA VAL A 89 -10.02 20.86 -14.11
C VAL A 89 -9.43 21.85 -15.12
N THR A 90 -8.21 22.35 -14.88
CA THR A 90 -7.55 23.32 -15.77
C THR A 90 -7.31 22.75 -17.16
N HIS A 91 -6.84 21.51 -17.24
CA HIS A 91 -6.46 20.87 -18.51
C HIS A 91 -7.60 20.04 -19.12
N LYS A 92 -8.79 20.00 -18.50
CA LYS A 92 -9.90 19.12 -18.88
C LYS A 92 -9.44 17.66 -19.08
N ALA A 93 -8.63 17.19 -18.13
CA ALA A 93 -8.05 15.85 -18.14
C ALA A 93 -8.57 15.04 -16.96
N LEU A 94 -8.55 13.71 -17.10
CA LEU A 94 -8.87 12.82 -15.98
C LEU A 94 -7.78 12.92 -14.91
N PRO A 95 -8.12 12.88 -13.60
CA PRO A 95 -7.14 12.86 -12.51
C PRO A 95 -6.43 11.50 -12.35
N LYS A 96 -6.51 10.61 -13.34
CA LYS A 96 -5.94 9.26 -13.29
C LYS A 96 -4.53 9.23 -13.89
N GLY A 97 -3.57 8.63 -13.19
CA GLY A 97 -2.18 8.50 -13.64
C GLY A 97 -1.37 9.79 -13.57
N VAL A 98 -1.84 10.79 -12.81
CA VAL A 98 -1.16 12.08 -12.60
C VAL A 98 -0.42 12.08 -11.27
N ASP A 99 -1.11 11.70 -10.18
CA ASP A 99 -0.55 11.62 -8.84
C ASP A 99 -1.33 10.59 -8.02
N ASP A 100 -0.71 9.45 -7.75
CA ASP A 100 -1.37 8.33 -7.06
C ASP A 100 -1.19 8.40 -5.53
N ARG A 101 -0.66 9.50 -4.97
CA ARG A 101 -0.40 9.59 -3.52
C ARG A 101 -1.66 9.53 -2.65
N LEU A 102 -2.85 9.75 -3.21
CA LEU A 102 -4.12 9.55 -2.49
C LEU A 102 -4.58 8.08 -2.47
N VAL A 103 -3.95 7.20 -3.26
CA VAL A 103 -4.20 5.76 -3.25
C VAL A 103 -3.33 5.12 -2.17
N THR A 104 -3.89 4.90 -0.98
CA THR A 104 -3.14 4.48 0.21
C THR A 104 -3.30 2.99 0.53
N VAL A 105 -4.52 2.45 0.42
CA VAL A 105 -4.84 1.09 0.85
C VAL A 105 -4.45 0.03 -0.19
N LYS A 106 -4.67 0.30 -1.48
CA LYS A 106 -4.42 -0.65 -2.58
C LYS A 106 -3.31 -0.12 -3.47
N ASP A 107 -2.79 -0.96 -4.37
CA ASP A 107 -1.89 -0.48 -5.42
C ASP A 107 -2.66 -0.32 -6.75
N PRO A 108 -2.31 0.67 -7.60
CA PRO A 108 -2.94 0.85 -8.91
C PRO A 108 -2.76 -0.34 -9.87
N ALA A 109 -1.67 -1.08 -9.68
CA ALA A 109 -1.36 -2.31 -10.41
C ALA A 109 -0.68 -3.31 -9.46
N ILE A 110 -1.06 -4.59 -9.58
CA ILE A 110 -0.46 -5.68 -8.81
C ILE A 110 0.49 -6.44 -9.72
N LEU A 111 1.76 -6.52 -9.35
CA LEU A 111 2.71 -7.41 -10.02
C LEU A 111 2.47 -8.84 -9.53
N ALA A 112 2.04 -9.71 -10.44
CA ALA A 112 1.83 -11.13 -10.19
C ALA A 112 2.69 -11.95 -11.16
N TYR A 113 3.18 -13.09 -10.69
CA TYR A 113 3.96 -14.05 -11.48
C TYR A 113 3.16 -15.33 -11.66
N ALA A 114 3.24 -15.94 -12.85
CA ALA A 114 2.64 -17.24 -13.10
C ALA A 114 3.45 -18.36 -12.43
N ASP A 115 2.79 -19.46 -12.03
CA ASP A 115 3.48 -20.62 -11.43
C ASP A 115 4.62 -21.15 -12.32
N ALA A 116 4.40 -21.20 -13.63
CA ALA A 116 5.41 -21.63 -14.60
C ALA A 116 6.66 -20.73 -14.56
N GLU A 117 6.48 -19.40 -14.52
CA GLU A 117 7.58 -18.44 -14.43
C GLU A 117 8.36 -18.60 -13.12
N LEU A 118 7.66 -18.78 -11.99
CA LEU A 118 8.29 -18.99 -10.69
C LEU A 118 9.08 -20.31 -10.64
N ARG A 119 8.59 -21.37 -11.29
CA ARG A 119 9.31 -22.64 -11.41
C ARG A 119 10.56 -22.53 -12.27
N GLU A 120 10.49 -21.77 -13.37
CA GLU A 120 11.67 -21.48 -14.20
C GLU A 120 12.71 -20.68 -13.41
N LEU A 121 12.27 -19.65 -12.67
CA LEU A 121 13.15 -18.89 -11.77
C LEU A 121 13.80 -19.80 -10.73
N GLN A 122 13.04 -20.71 -10.11
CA GLN A 122 13.59 -21.65 -9.12
C GLN A 122 14.71 -22.52 -9.71
N ARG A 123 14.54 -23.03 -10.94
CA ARG A 123 15.56 -23.90 -11.60
C ARG A 123 16.91 -23.20 -11.76
N ALA A 124 16.92 -21.87 -11.86
CA ALA A 124 18.14 -21.06 -11.95
C ALA A 124 18.78 -20.77 -10.58
N VAL A 125 18.08 -21.03 -9.46
CA VAL A 125 18.59 -20.76 -8.11
C VAL A 125 19.48 -21.89 -7.63
N THR A 126 20.72 -21.56 -7.25
CA THR A 126 21.71 -22.53 -6.74
C THR A 126 21.94 -22.42 -5.23
N ASP A 127 21.58 -21.30 -4.62
CA ASP A 127 21.79 -21.00 -3.21
C ASP A 127 20.57 -21.38 -2.33
N PRO A 128 20.77 -21.57 -1.01
CA PRO A 128 19.71 -21.99 -0.10
C PRO A 128 18.80 -20.85 0.38
N ASN A 129 18.96 -19.61 -0.13
CA ASN A 129 18.18 -18.49 0.36
C ASN A 129 16.76 -18.54 -0.17
N PHE A 130 15.80 -18.35 0.75
CA PHE A 130 14.39 -18.28 0.41
C PHE A 130 14.07 -16.98 -0.29
N ARG A 131 13.36 -17.12 -1.41
CA ARG A 131 12.77 -16.04 -2.18
C ARG A 131 11.26 -16.14 -2.04
N ILE A 132 10.62 -15.01 -1.79
CA ILE A 132 9.17 -14.93 -1.57
C ILE A 132 8.58 -14.13 -2.72
N PHE A 133 7.50 -14.65 -3.28
CA PHE A 133 6.70 -14.01 -4.31
C PHE A 133 5.23 -14.09 -3.91
N THR A 134 4.46 -13.12 -4.35
CA THR A 134 3.00 -13.15 -4.24
C THR A 134 2.40 -13.07 -5.63
N ASP A 135 1.27 -13.71 -5.80
CA ASP A 135 0.32 -13.38 -6.86
C ASP A 135 -0.93 -12.73 -6.23
N GLN A 136 -2.09 -12.83 -6.87
CA GLN A 136 -3.32 -12.18 -6.39
C GLN A 136 -3.86 -12.78 -5.08
N ASP A 137 -3.63 -14.07 -4.81
CA ASP A 137 -4.25 -14.79 -3.70
C ASP A 137 -3.31 -15.73 -2.95
N THR A 138 -2.13 -16.00 -3.50
CA THR A 138 -1.21 -17.04 -3.08
C THR A 138 0.20 -16.49 -2.84
N ILE A 139 0.87 -17.04 -1.83
CA ILE A 139 2.27 -16.80 -1.52
C ILE A 139 3.06 -18.01 -2.03
N THR A 140 4.13 -17.74 -2.77
CA THR A 140 5.09 -18.75 -3.22
C THR A 140 6.45 -18.48 -2.58
N VAL A 141 7.03 -19.49 -1.95
CA VAL A 141 8.34 -19.42 -1.31
C VAL A 141 9.21 -20.54 -1.84
N PHE A 142 10.40 -20.20 -2.35
CA PHE A 142 11.31 -21.22 -2.85
C PHE A 142 12.79 -20.88 -2.63
N ASN A 143 13.61 -21.92 -2.63
CA ASN A 143 15.05 -21.87 -2.77
C ASN A 143 15.51 -22.98 -3.75
N ASN A 144 16.81 -23.30 -3.76
CA ASN A 144 17.36 -24.38 -4.59
C ASN A 144 16.84 -25.81 -4.26
N GLU A 145 16.21 -26.03 -3.10
CA GLU A 145 15.77 -27.35 -2.62
C GLU A 145 14.25 -27.47 -2.47
N ARG A 146 13.56 -26.39 -2.11
CA ARG A 146 12.12 -26.38 -1.76
C ARG A 146 11.36 -25.38 -2.62
N PHE A 147 10.12 -25.75 -2.96
CA PHE A 147 9.12 -24.88 -3.59
C PHE A 147 7.79 -25.08 -2.87
N VAL A 148 7.37 -24.09 -2.10
CA VAL A 148 6.16 -24.13 -1.27
C VAL A 148 5.23 -23.04 -1.75
N ARG A 149 3.96 -23.37 -1.94
CA ARG A 149 2.93 -22.45 -2.42
C ARG A 149 1.67 -22.64 -1.58
N GLY A 150 1.06 -21.54 -1.13
CA GLY A 150 -0.14 -21.61 -0.29
C GLY A 150 -0.68 -20.24 0.10
N THR A 151 -1.75 -20.23 0.89
CA THR A 151 -2.43 -19.00 1.35
C THR A 151 -2.31 -18.78 2.86
N ASP A 152 -1.98 -19.84 3.61
CA ASP A 152 -1.73 -19.82 5.04
C ASP A 152 -0.23 -19.75 5.35
N ILE A 153 0.18 -18.71 6.08
CA ILE A 153 1.60 -18.46 6.35
C ILE A 153 2.21 -19.47 7.32
N GLN A 154 1.41 -20.08 8.22
CA GLN A 154 1.89 -21.08 9.17
C GLN A 154 2.16 -22.40 8.46
N GLU A 155 1.24 -22.82 7.58
CA GLU A 155 1.41 -24.02 6.76
C GLU A 155 2.60 -23.89 5.80
N ILE A 156 2.77 -22.71 5.19
CA ILE A 156 3.94 -22.41 4.37
C ILE A 156 5.20 -22.53 5.22
N PHE A 157 5.26 -21.84 6.36
CA PHE A 157 6.43 -21.80 7.22
C PHE A 157 6.84 -23.19 7.71
N ALA A 158 5.88 -24.03 8.11
CA ALA A 158 6.12 -25.40 8.56
C ALA A 158 6.82 -26.26 7.48
N GLN A 159 6.50 -26.05 6.21
CA GLN A 159 7.11 -26.76 5.08
C GLN A 159 8.52 -26.26 4.72
N LEU A 160 8.90 -25.04 5.16
CA LEU A 160 10.22 -24.47 4.86
C LEU A 160 11.35 -25.11 5.66
N GLY A 161 11.06 -25.83 6.76
CA GLY A 161 12.05 -26.56 7.57
C GLY A 161 13.23 -25.68 8.02
N VAL A 162 12.93 -24.58 8.69
CA VAL A 162 13.89 -23.57 9.16
C VAL A 162 14.13 -23.76 10.66
N ASP A 163 15.36 -24.13 11.03
CA ASP A 163 15.72 -24.42 12.43
C ASP A 163 16.37 -23.24 13.16
N GLU A 164 16.88 -22.24 12.42
CA GLU A 164 17.61 -21.11 13.00
C GLU A 164 16.67 -19.95 13.33
N ALA A 165 16.70 -19.48 14.59
CA ALA A 165 15.81 -18.44 15.09
C ALA A 165 15.87 -17.13 14.29
N SER A 166 17.06 -16.72 13.84
CA SER A 166 17.26 -15.52 13.01
C SER A 166 16.52 -15.63 11.67
N HIS A 167 16.65 -16.78 11.00
CA HIS A 167 15.98 -17.07 9.74
C HIS A 167 14.47 -17.23 9.92
N ALA A 168 14.04 -17.87 11.01
CA ALA A 168 12.63 -18.01 11.37
C ALA A 168 11.97 -16.64 11.56
N PHE A 169 12.62 -15.75 12.31
CA PHE A 169 12.15 -14.37 12.53
C PHE A 169 12.04 -13.59 11.21
N TYR A 170 13.10 -13.64 10.39
CA TYR A 170 13.14 -12.99 9.09
C TYR A 170 12.01 -13.45 8.16
N LEU A 171 11.85 -14.77 8.02
CA LEU A 171 10.79 -15.35 7.19
C LEU A 171 9.40 -15.02 7.72
N GLY A 172 9.19 -15.07 9.04
CA GLY A 172 7.92 -14.67 9.65
C GLY A 172 7.56 -13.22 9.33
N ARG A 173 8.52 -12.30 9.41
CA ARG A 173 8.34 -10.89 9.04
C ARG A 173 7.93 -10.74 7.58
N GLU A 174 8.64 -11.39 6.66
CA GLU A 174 8.35 -11.29 5.23
C GLU A 174 7.06 -11.99 4.82
N LEU A 175 6.73 -13.15 5.39
CA LEU A 175 5.48 -13.86 5.15
C LEU A 175 4.27 -13.06 5.63
N MET A 176 4.36 -12.42 6.80
CA MET A 176 3.30 -11.54 7.27
C MET A 176 3.11 -10.33 6.35
N LYS A 177 4.20 -9.72 5.86
CA LYS A 177 4.15 -8.64 4.87
C LYS A 177 3.53 -9.10 3.54
N ALA A 178 3.87 -10.29 3.06
CA ALA A 178 3.30 -10.90 1.87
C ALA A 178 1.79 -11.14 2.02
N LYS A 179 1.35 -11.68 3.16
CA LYS A 179 -0.07 -11.90 3.47
C LYS A 179 -0.85 -10.59 3.53
N LEU A 180 -0.28 -9.56 4.15
CA LEU A 180 -0.87 -8.23 4.20
C LEU A 180 -0.99 -7.63 2.78
N ALA A 181 0.02 -7.80 1.95
CA ALA A 181 0.01 -7.32 0.57
C ALA A 181 -1.14 -7.94 -0.23
N ILE A 182 -1.31 -9.26 -0.18
CA ILE A 182 -2.43 -9.97 -0.82
C ILE A 182 -3.77 -9.46 -0.30
N THR A 183 -3.92 -9.37 1.02
CA THR A 183 -5.18 -8.96 1.68
C THR A 183 -5.64 -7.57 1.21
N LEU A 184 -4.70 -6.66 0.98
CA LEU A 184 -4.98 -5.28 0.59
C LEU A 184 -4.92 -5.05 -0.94
N GLY A 185 -4.57 -6.06 -1.73
CA GLY A 185 -4.32 -5.89 -3.17
C GLY A 185 -3.13 -4.98 -3.46
N LYS A 186 -2.02 -5.20 -2.74
CA LYS A 186 -0.75 -4.51 -2.92
C LYS A 186 0.29 -5.42 -3.58
N THR A 187 1.27 -4.80 -4.22
CA THR A 187 2.46 -5.47 -4.74
C THR A 187 3.45 -5.71 -3.60
N TYR A 188 3.64 -6.97 -3.23
CA TYR A 188 4.70 -7.36 -2.31
C TYR A 188 6.07 -7.23 -2.99
N ARG A 189 7.03 -6.68 -2.25
CA ARG A 189 8.45 -6.70 -2.59
C ARG A 189 9.25 -7.16 -1.39
N GLN A 190 10.04 -8.22 -1.55
CA GLN A 190 10.94 -8.69 -0.51
C GLN A 190 11.94 -7.59 -0.15
N GLU A 191 12.20 -7.40 1.15
CA GLU A 191 12.93 -6.26 1.75
C GLU A 191 12.32 -4.87 1.54
N GLY A 192 11.52 -4.64 0.50
CA GLY A 192 10.88 -3.35 0.23
C GLY A 192 9.70 -3.05 1.17
N ALA A 193 9.44 -1.76 1.39
CA ALA A 193 8.23 -1.31 2.06
C ALA A 193 7.01 -1.49 1.14
N LEU A 194 5.86 -1.80 1.75
CA LEU A 194 4.58 -1.66 1.06
C LEU A 194 4.33 -0.18 0.76
N GLN A 195 3.78 0.11 -0.40
CA GLN A 195 3.45 1.48 -0.80
C GLN A 195 2.14 1.90 -0.14
N TRP A 196 2.09 3.07 0.48
CA TRP A 196 0.93 3.62 1.19
C TRP A 196 0.55 5.00 0.68
N GLY A 197 0.82 5.31 -0.59
CA GLY A 197 0.62 6.63 -1.17
C GLY A 197 1.43 7.69 -0.41
N TYR A 198 0.78 8.75 0.05
CA TYR A 198 1.40 9.82 0.82
C TYR A 198 1.89 9.39 2.22
N LEU A 199 1.45 8.22 2.70
CA LEU A 199 1.88 7.63 3.98
C LEU A 199 3.06 6.68 3.82
N THR A 200 3.58 6.48 2.61
CA THR A 200 4.68 5.55 2.36
C THR A 200 5.90 5.97 3.20
N PRO A 201 6.36 5.13 4.14
CA PRO A 201 7.56 5.42 4.89
C PRO A 201 8.76 5.43 3.94
N PRO A 202 9.85 6.14 4.28
CA PRO A 202 11.12 5.92 3.57
C PRO A 202 11.49 4.44 3.68
N ASP A 203 12.09 3.89 2.62
CA ASP A 203 12.60 2.52 2.69
C ASP A 203 13.55 2.40 3.89
N ASP A 204 13.33 1.36 4.70
CA ASP A 204 14.22 1.04 5.78
C ASP A 204 15.61 0.85 5.18
N ARG A 205 16.58 1.67 5.63
CA ARG A 205 17.99 1.39 5.40
C ARG A 205 18.35 0.17 6.26
N GLY A 206 17.90 -1.01 5.84
CA GLY A 206 18.20 -2.26 6.51
C GLY A 206 19.72 -2.46 6.61
N PRO A 207 20.19 -3.20 7.64
CA PRO A 207 21.60 -3.58 7.70
C PRO A 207 21.97 -4.31 6.40
N GLU A 208 23.20 -4.08 5.90
CA GLU A 208 23.77 -4.81 4.76
C GLU A 208 23.30 -6.27 4.79
N ARG A 209 22.71 -6.73 3.67
CA ARG A 209 22.23 -8.10 3.41
C ARG A 209 22.59 -9.04 4.55
N VAL A 210 21.63 -9.40 5.40
CA VAL A 210 21.84 -10.49 6.36
C VAL A 210 22.43 -11.64 5.55
N LYS A 211 23.72 -11.92 5.72
CA LYS A 211 24.40 -12.99 5.00
C LYS A 211 23.76 -14.25 5.52
N LEU A 212 22.77 -14.75 4.80
CA LEU A 212 22.09 -16.00 5.08
C LEU A 212 23.16 -17.10 5.06
N THR A 213 23.58 -17.52 6.25
CA THR A 213 24.59 -18.56 6.47
C THR A 213 23.94 -19.94 6.52
N GLN A 214 22.83 -20.15 5.81
CA GLN A 214 22.36 -21.51 5.63
C GLN A 214 23.37 -22.28 4.78
N ARG A 215 24.09 -23.18 5.43
CA ARG A 215 24.84 -24.23 4.78
C ARG A 215 23.84 -25.19 4.13
N SER A 216 23.91 -25.33 2.80
CA SER A 216 23.07 -26.28 2.04
C SER A 216 23.08 -27.67 2.69
N ALA A 217 22.01 -28.45 2.55
CA ALA A 217 21.96 -29.79 3.13
C ALA A 217 23.14 -30.67 2.65
N ARG A 218 23.58 -30.47 1.40
CA ARG A 218 24.80 -31.07 0.84
C ARG A 218 26.08 -30.71 1.62
N SER A 219 26.23 -29.45 2.02
CA SER A 219 27.39 -29.02 2.81
C SER A 219 27.34 -29.51 4.27
N ARG A 220 26.14 -29.62 4.87
CA ARG A 220 25.93 -30.24 6.19
C ARG A 220 26.26 -31.74 6.18
N ALA A 221 25.81 -32.47 5.15
CA ALA A 221 26.12 -33.90 4.99
C ALA A 221 27.63 -34.15 4.77
N ARG A 222 28.31 -33.29 4.01
CA ARG A 222 29.76 -33.38 3.77
C ARG A 222 30.58 -33.08 5.03
N ALA A 223 30.14 -32.12 5.85
CA ALA A 223 30.76 -31.82 7.15
C ALA A 223 30.52 -32.93 8.19
N GLY A 224 29.34 -33.56 8.20
CA GLY A 224 29.04 -34.73 9.05
C GLY A 224 29.91 -35.94 8.73
N ARG A 225 30.10 -36.26 7.43
CA ARG A 225 30.99 -37.36 6.99
C ARG A 225 32.48 -37.11 7.31
N ALA A 226 32.92 -35.85 7.36
CA ALA A 226 34.29 -35.52 7.73
C ALA A 226 34.56 -35.65 9.25
N LYS A 227 33.53 -35.48 10.09
CA LYS A 227 33.64 -35.67 11.54
C LYS A 227 33.57 -37.13 11.99
N GLY A 228 32.89 -38.01 11.26
CA GLY A 228 32.79 -39.45 11.58
C GLY A 228 33.97 -40.31 11.12
N ARG A 229 35.06 -39.70 10.63
CA ARG A 229 36.26 -40.37 10.10
C ARG A 229 37.53 -40.11 10.93
N ARG A 230 37.38 -39.57 12.14
CA ARG A 230 38.45 -39.41 13.13
C ARG A 230 38.21 -40.32 14.33
#